data_AF-A0A967WY74-F1
#
_entry.id   AF-A0A967WY74-F1
#
_cell.length_a   1.000
_cell.length_b   1.000
_cell.length_c   1.000
_cell.angle_alpha   90.00
_cell.angle_beta   90.00
_cell.angle_gamma   90.00
#
_symmetry.space_group_name_H-M   'P 1'
#
loop_
_entity.id
_entity.type
_entity.pdbx_description
1 polymer ?
#
loop_
_entity_poly.entity_id
_entity_poly.type
_entity_poly.pdbx_seq_one_letter_code
_entity_poly.pdbx_strand_id
1 'polypeptide(L)'
;VNKIRDNAERIVRFEEDDVEGAEVVVVAYGITARVARMGIELARREGIRVGFIRPIVIWPFPERRIRELASLARAFVVPEINYGQIVLEVERCAAGRAAAVPVPHPGGGVHDPQAICDAIVGAVR
;
A
#
# COMPACT_ATOMS: atom_id res chain seq x y z
N VAL A 1 -18.09 1.26 21.02
CA VAL A 1 -17.78 1.23 19.57
C VAL A 1 -17.91 2.62 18.92
N ASN A 2 -19.00 3.36 19.21
CA ASN A 2 -19.26 4.69 18.65
C ASN A 2 -18.16 5.74 18.90
N LYS A 3 -17.50 5.70 20.08
CA LYS A 3 -16.35 6.58 20.38
C LYS A 3 -15.28 6.61 19.27
N ILE A 4 -14.95 5.46 18.66
CA ILE A 4 -13.95 5.38 17.59
C ILE A 4 -14.58 5.64 16.23
N ARG A 5 -15.73 5.04 15.92
CA ARG A 5 -16.37 5.15 14.60
C ARG A 5 -16.83 6.58 14.29
N ASP A 6 -17.44 7.25 15.25
CA ASP A 6 -17.96 8.62 15.08
C ASP A 6 -16.82 9.65 14.93
N ASN A 7 -15.60 9.26 15.33
CA ASN A 7 -14.40 10.09 15.24
C ASN A 7 -13.42 9.58 14.18
N ALA A 8 -13.82 8.65 13.31
CA ALA A 8 -12.92 7.98 12.38
C ALA A 8 -12.17 8.99 11.50
N GLU A 9 -12.86 10.01 10.96
CA GLU A 9 -12.23 11.05 10.12
C GLU A 9 -11.12 11.83 10.83
N ARG A 10 -11.21 11.97 12.17
CA ARG A 10 -10.19 12.64 12.98
C ARG A 10 -9.02 11.73 13.37
N ILE A 11 -9.24 10.41 13.39
CA ILE A 11 -8.27 9.41 13.84
C ILE A 11 -7.47 8.86 12.66
N VAL A 12 -8.12 8.67 11.51
CA VAL A 12 -7.48 8.22 10.27
C VAL A 12 -6.34 9.17 9.93
N ARG A 13 -5.13 8.61 9.87
CA ARG A 13 -3.92 9.34 9.50
C ARG A 13 -3.03 8.44 8.66
N PHE A 14 -2.56 8.98 7.55
CA PHE A 14 -1.64 8.34 6.63
C PHE A 14 -0.74 9.41 6.00
N GLU A 15 0.44 8.99 5.55
CA GLU A 15 1.29 9.76 4.65
C GLU A 15 1.08 9.25 3.23
N GLU A 16 1.16 10.13 2.23
CA GLU A 16 1.14 9.76 0.81
C GLU A 16 2.27 10.46 0.06
N ASP A 17 2.75 9.83 -1.01
CA ASP A 17 3.86 10.32 -1.84
C ASP A 17 3.62 9.89 -3.30
N ASP A 18 3.73 10.83 -4.23
CA ASP A 18 3.52 10.68 -5.69
C ASP A 18 2.32 9.80 -6.10
N VAL A 19 1.19 9.91 -5.39
CA VAL A 19 -0.03 9.12 -5.69
C VAL A 19 -0.80 9.66 -6.90
N GLU A 20 -0.58 10.92 -7.28
CA GLU A 20 -1.23 11.53 -8.43
C GLU A 20 -0.62 10.98 -9.74
N GLY A 21 -1.44 10.35 -10.58
CA GLY A 21 -0.99 9.77 -11.86
C GLY A 21 -0.20 8.46 -11.72
N ALA A 22 -0.12 7.89 -10.52
CA ALA A 22 0.50 6.60 -10.27
C ALA A 22 -0.26 5.45 -10.97
N GLU A 23 0.49 4.57 -11.63
CA GLU A 23 -0.04 3.33 -12.21
C GLU A 23 -0.21 2.25 -11.14
N VAL A 24 0.70 2.22 -10.17
CA VAL A 24 0.69 1.31 -9.01
C VAL A 24 0.86 2.12 -7.74
N VAL A 25 0.11 1.78 -6.70
CA VAL A 25 0.28 2.39 -5.38
C VAL A 25 0.76 1.35 -4.38
N VAL A 26 1.93 1.59 -3.78
CA VAL A 26 2.45 0.73 -2.72
C VAL A 26 1.84 1.14 -1.39
N VAL A 27 1.23 0.19 -0.66
CA VAL A 27 0.69 0.42 0.68
C VAL A 27 1.53 -0.34 1.69
N ALA A 28 2.26 0.36 2.56
CA ALA A 28 3.11 -0.27 3.57
C ALA A 28 3.11 0.51 4.88
N TYR A 29 3.37 -0.17 6.00
CA TYR A 29 3.33 0.43 7.34
C TYR A 29 4.50 -0.06 8.20
N GLY A 30 4.67 0.57 9.37
CA GLY A 30 5.72 0.19 10.32
C GLY A 30 7.13 0.26 9.71
N ILE A 31 7.94 -0.76 9.98
CA ILE A 31 9.31 -0.87 9.45
C ILE A 31 9.35 -1.12 7.94
N THR A 32 8.36 -1.85 7.41
CA THR A 32 8.28 -2.19 5.98
C THR A 32 8.13 -0.96 5.11
N ALA A 33 7.47 0.11 5.60
CA ALA A 33 7.37 1.38 4.91
C ALA A 33 8.74 1.99 4.52
N ARG A 34 9.79 1.79 5.35
CA ARG A 34 11.13 2.29 5.03
C ARG A 34 11.76 1.52 3.87
N VAL A 35 11.61 0.20 3.87
CA VAL A 35 12.17 -0.69 2.85
C VAL A 35 11.40 -0.60 1.54
N ALA A 36 10.08 -0.45 1.62
CA ALA A 36 9.20 -0.25 0.48
C ALA A 36 9.63 0.96 -0.37
N ARG A 37 10.04 2.08 0.26
CA ARG A 37 10.59 3.24 -0.47
C ARG A 37 11.80 2.88 -1.32
N MET A 38 12.68 1.99 -0.86
CA MET A 38 13.82 1.55 -1.67
C MET A 38 13.37 0.76 -2.90
N GLY A 39 12.41 -0.15 -2.75
CA GLY A 39 11.83 -0.90 -3.88
C GLY A 39 11.07 -0.01 -4.87
N ILE A 40 10.38 1.02 -4.36
CA ILE A 40 9.70 2.04 -5.17
C ILE A 40 10.71 2.82 -6.02
N GLU A 41 11.83 3.26 -5.43
CA GLU A 41 12.88 3.96 -6.17
C GLU A 41 13.50 3.11 -7.27
N LEU A 42 13.65 1.80 -7.05
CA LEU A 42 14.09 0.87 -8.10
C LEU A 42 13.06 0.80 -9.24
N ALA A 43 11.78 0.60 -8.93
CA ALA A 43 10.72 0.52 -9.93
C ALA A 43 10.54 1.84 -10.71
N ARG A 44 10.71 2.99 -10.05
CA ARG A 44 10.70 4.32 -10.71
C ARG A 44 11.84 4.47 -11.71
N ARG A 45 13.03 3.92 -11.43
CA ARG A 45 14.16 3.89 -12.38
C ARG A 45 13.86 3.04 -13.62
N GLU A 46 12.95 2.07 -13.51
CA GLU A 46 12.42 1.32 -14.66
C GLU A 46 11.32 2.08 -15.42
N GLY A 47 11.01 3.31 -15.02
CA GLY A 47 10.04 4.18 -15.70
C GLY A 47 8.59 4.00 -15.25
N ILE A 48 8.34 3.23 -14.18
CA ILE A 48 7.00 3.02 -13.65
C ILE A 48 6.60 4.20 -12.76
N ARG A 49 5.39 4.75 -12.98
CA ARG A 49 4.81 5.76 -12.08
C ARG A 49 4.26 5.06 -10.83
N VAL A 50 5.00 5.13 -9.74
CA VAL A 50 4.66 4.46 -8.48
C VAL A 50 4.33 5.49 -7.41
N GLY A 51 3.13 5.39 -6.86
CA GLY A 51 2.69 6.12 -5.67
C GLY A 51 2.90 5.31 -4.40
N PHE A 52 2.85 5.98 -3.26
CA PHE A 52 3.06 5.37 -1.95
C PHE A 52 2.03 5.87 -0.95
N ILE A 53 1.46 4.95 -0.16
CA ILE A 53 0.67 5.27 1.03
C ILE A 53 1.26 4.54 2.22
N ARG A 54 1.43 5.30 3.31
CA ARG A 54 1.80 4.78 4.61
C ARG A 54 0.73 5.09 5.65
N PRO A 55 -0.08 4.11 6.05
CA PRO A 55 -0.95 4.26 7.21
C PRO A 55 -0.11 4.55 8.47
N ILE A 56 -0.36 5.69 9.11
CA ILE A 56 0.24 6.07 10.41
C ILE A 56 -0.62 5.52 11.54
N VAL A 57 -1.94 5.54 11.34
CA VAL A 57 -2.90 4.83 12.17
C VAL A 57 -3.47 3.68 11.36
N ILE A 58 -3.33 2.46 11.87
CA ILE A 58 -3.82 1.25 11.20
C ILE A 58 -5.34 1.14 11.27
N TRP A 59 -5.92 1.48 12.44
CA TRP A 59 -7.36 1.42 12.64
C TRP A 59 -7.87 2.68 13.38
N PRO A 60 -8.88 3.39 12.85
CA PRO A 60 -9.62 3.13 11.61
C PRO A 60 -8.77 3.23 10.33
N PHE A 61 -9.02 2.33 9.38
CA PHE A 61 -8.28 2.23 8.12
C PHE A 61 -8.68 3.37 7.16
N PRO A 62 -7.77 3.91 6.32
CA PRO A 62 -8.09 4.97 5.36
C PRO A 62 -8.92 4.48 4.16
N GLU A 63 -10.08 3.87 4.41
CA GLU A 63 -10.91 3.24 3.38
C GLU A 63 -11.29 4.18 2.25
N ARG A 64 -11.64 5.44 2.57
CA ARG A 64 -12.03 6.45 1.58
C ARG A 64 -10.90 6.69 0.58
N ARG A 65 -9.67 6.86 1.07
CA ARG A 65 -8.53 7.14 0.21
C ARG A 65 -8.15 5.94 -0.66
N ILE A 66 -8.19 4.73 -0.10
CA ILE A 66 -7.95 3.51 -0.88
C ILE A 66 -9.01 3.34 -1.98
N ARG A 67 -10.30 3.59 -1.70
CA ARG A 67 -11.38 3.54 -2.71
C ARG A 67 -11.18 4.54 -3.85
N GLU A 68 -10.77 5.78 -3.52
CA GLU A 68 -10.46 6.81 -4.51
C GLU A 68 -9.32 6.35 -5.43
N LEU A 69 -8.21 5.91 -4.85
CA LEU A 69 -7.05 5.46 -5.63
C LEU A 69 -7.32 4.19 -6.41
N ALA A 70 -8.17 3.29 -5.91
CA ALA A 70 -8.54 2.07 -6.63
C ALA A 70 -9.26 2.35 -7.95
N SER A 71 -9.82 3.56 -8.14
CA SER A 71 -10.46 3.97 -9.39
C SER A 71 -9.48 4.60 -10.38
N LEU A 72 -8.23 4.84 -9.97
CA LEU A 72 -7.20 5.56 -10.74
C LEU A 72 -5.98 4.67 -11.02
N ALA A 73 -5.52 3.93 -10.02
CA ALA A 73 -4.39 3.01 -10.13
C ALA A 73 -4.84 1.64 -10.65
N ARG A 74 -3.94 0.93 -11.33
CA ARG A 74 -4.19 -0.44 -11.83
C ARG A 74 -4.13 -1.47 -10.72
N ALA A 75 -3.20 -1.28 -9.79
CA ALA A 75 -2.97 -2.21 -8.70
C ALA A 75 -2.42 -1.50 -7.45
N PHE A 76 -2.64 -2.15 -6.32
CA PHE A 76 -1.94 -1.90 -5.08
C PHE A 76 -0.92 -3.01 -4.84
N VAL A 77 0.28 -2.65 -4.37
CA VAL A 77 1.27 -3.63 -3.92
C VAL A 77 1.46 -3.46 -2.42
N VAL A 78 1.31 -4.54 -1.66
CA VAL A 78 1.24 -4.49 -0.20
C VAL A 78 2.34 -5.34 0.41
N PRO A 79 3.55 -4.78 0.61
CA PRO A 79 4.57 -5.43 1.39
C PRO A 79 4.26 -5.30 2.87
N GLU A 80 4.17 -6.44 3.55
CA GLU A 80 3.94 -6.50 5.00
C GLU A 80 4.62 -7.70 5.65
N ILE A 81 5.06 -7.52 6.90
CA ILE A 81 5.67 -8.59 7.71
C ILE A 81 4.55 -9.34 8.44
N ASN A 82 3.70 -9.97 7.63
CA ASN A 82 2.68 -10.95 7.99
C ASN A 82 2.08 -11.48 6.68
N TYR A 83 1.02 -12.27 6.81
CA TYR A 83 0.36 -12.97 5.70
C TYR A 83 -1.07 -12.48 5.45
N GLY A 84 -1.29 -11.16 5.54
CA GLY A 84 -2.47 -10.56 4.93
C GLY A 84 -3.31 -9.67 5.83
N GLN A 85 -2.72 -8.96 6.78
CA GLN A 85 -3.53 -8.07 7.64
C GLN A 85 -4.00 -6.84 6.87
N ILE A 86 -3.13 -6.16 6.13
CA ILE A 86 -3.48 -4.95 5.41
C ILE A 86 -3.84 -5.22 3.96
N VAL A 87 -3.25 -6.23 3.31
CA VAL A 87 -3.61 -6.52 1.91
C VAL A 87 -5.09 -6.85 1.75
N LEU A 88 -5.69 -7.56 2.72
CA LEU A 88 -7.10 -7.92 2.70
C LEU A 88 -8.01 -6.69 2.92
N GLU A 89 -7.57 -5.73 3.75
CA GLU A 89 -8.30 -4.47 3.93
C GLU A 89 -8.22 -3.59 2.66
N VAL A 90 -7.06 -3.57 2.01
CA VAL A 90 -6.86 -2.91 0.72
C VAL A 90 -7.74 -3.56 -0.35
N GLU A 91 -7.75 -4.89 -0.45
CA GLU A 91 -8.58 -5.64 -1.38
C GLU A 91 -10.07 -5.36 -1.16
N ARG A 92 -10.53 -5.41 0.11
CA ARG A 92 -11.91 -5.08 0.49
C ARG A 92 -12.29 -3.67 0.06
N CYS A 93 -11.40 -2.71 0.23
CA CYS A 93 -11.65 -1.31 -0.14
C CYS A 93 -11.57 -1.08 -1.66
N ALA A 94 -10.66 -1.75 -2.35
CA ALA A 94 -10.52 -1.67 -3.80
C ALA A 94 -11.75 -2.27 -4.50
N ALA A 95 -12.37 -3.31 -3.90
CA ALA A 95 -13.61 -3.92 -4.34
C ALA A 95 -13.58 -4.29 -5.85
N GLY A 96 -12.46 -4.90 -6.27
CA GLY A 96 -12.25 -5.36 -7.65
C GLY A 96 -11.87 -4.28 -8.67
N ARG A 97 -11.79 -3.00 -8.28
CA ARG A 97 -11.39 -1.91 -9.20
C ARG A 97 -9.89 -1.89 -9.49
N ALA A 98 -9.08 -2.33 -8.52
CA ALA A 98 -7.65 -2.49 -8.63
C ALA A 98 -7.24 -3.78 -7.90
N ALA A 99 -6.26 -4.51 -8.44
CA ALA A 99 -5.74 -5.70 -7.80
C ALA A 99 -4.98 -5.35 -6.51
N ALA A 100 -5.11 -6.14 -5.45
CA ALA A 100 -4.28 -6.02 -4.25
C ALA A 100 -3.24 -7.14 -4.26
N VAL A 101 -1.99 -6.82 -4.61
CA VAL A 101 -0.89 -7.78 -4.75
C VAL A 101 -0.14 -7.89 -3.41
N PRO A 102 -0.17 -9.05 -2.73
CA PRO A 102 0.55 -9.23 -1.48
C PRO A 102 2.05 -9.44 -1.71
N VAL A 103 2.89 -8.86 -0.87
CA VAL A 103 4.32 -9.21 -0.74
C VAL A 103 4.58 -9.61 0.72
N PRO A 104 4.16 -10.83 1.12
CA PRO A 104 4.19 -11.25 2.51
C PRO A 104 5.62 -11.58 2.95
N HIS A 105 5.91 -11.41 4.24
CA HIS A 105 7.17 -11.81 4.84
C HIS A 105 6.95 -12.41 6.23
N PRO A 106 7.52 -13.58 6.57
CA PRO A 106 7.27 -14.28 7.82
C PRO A 106 7.86 -13.61 9.07
N GLY A 107 8.78 -12.65 8.87
CA GLY A 107 9.53 -12.00 9.95
C GLY A 107 10.93 -12.58 10.11
N GLY A 108 11.63 -12.20 11.19
CA GLY A 108 13.04 -12.54 11.39
C GLY A 108 14.04 -11.68 10.59
N GLY A 109 13.52 -10.80 9.72
CA GLY A 109 14.27 -9.85 8.91
C GLY A 109 13.33 -8.83 8.29
N VAL A 110 13.88 -7.95 7.46
CA VAL A 110 13.10 -7.02 6.64
C VAL A 110 13.01 -7.54 5.21
N HIS A 111 12.04 -7.05 4.43
CA HIS A 111 11.93 -7.36 3.01
C HIS A 111 13.21 -7.06 2.24
N ASP A 112 13.43 -7.80 1.16
CA ASP A 112 14.36 -7.41 0.11
C ASP A 112 13.70 -6.31 -0.76
N PRO A 113 14.30 -5.11 -0.90
CA PRO A 113 13.81 -4.08 -1.82
C PRO A 113 13.58 -4.57 -3.25
N GLN A 114 14.41 -5.51 -3.74
CA GLN A 114 14.26 -6.04 -5.10
C GLN A 114 12.97 -6.83 -5.26
N ALA A 115 12.59 -7.65 -4.27
CA ALA A 115 11.33 -8.38 -4.30
C ALA A 115 10.11 -7.44 -4.35
N ILE A 116 10.19 -6.28 -3.69
CA ILE A 116 9.15 -5.24 -3.77
C ILE A 116 9.13 -4.62 -5.18
N CYS A 117 10.30 -4.32 -5.75
CA CYS A 117 10.42 -3.80 -7.12
C CYS A 117 9.81 -4.77 -8.14
N ASP A 118 10.18 -6.05 -8.08
CA ASP A 118 9.71 -7.09 -9.00
C ASP A 118 8.18 -7.23 -8.93
N ALA A 119 7.60 -7.15 -7.73
CA ALA A 119 6.15 -7.16 -7.54
C ALA A 119 5.46 -5.92 -8.14
N ILE A 120 6.07 -4.74 -8.03
CA ILE A 120 5.57 -3.51 -8.67
C ILE A 120 5.61 -3.64 -10.19
N VAL A 121 6.74 -4.08 -10.74
CA VAL A 121 6.92 -4.27 -12.19
C VAL A 121 5.94 -5.31 -12.73
N GLY A 122 5.78 -6.43 -12.02
CA GLY A 122 4.84 -7.49 -12.37
C GLY A 122 3.37 -7.07 -12.30
N ALA A 123 3.02 -6.06 -11.50
CA ALA A 123 1.65 -5.55 -11.39
C ALA A 123 1.25 -4.62 -12.55
N VAL A 124 2.20 -4.12 -13.34
CA VAL A 124 1.95 -3.23 -14.49
C VAL A 124 1.87 -3.99 -15.81
N ARG A 125 2.59 -5.11 -15.92
CA ARG A 125 2.70 -5.97 -17.11
C ARG A 125 1.53 -6.95 -17.21
#